data_AF-A0A520RY43-F1
#
_entry.id   AF-A0A520RY43-F1
#
_cell.length_a   1.000
_cell.length_b   1.000
_cell.length_c   1.000
_cell.angle_alpha   90.00
_cell.angle_beta   90.00
_cell.angle_gamma   90.00
#
_symmetry.space_group_name_H-M   'P 1'
#
loop_
_entity.id
_entity.type
_entity.pdbx_description
1 polymer ?
#
loop_
_entity_poly.entity_id
_entity_poly.type
_entity_poly.pdbx_seq_one_letter_code
_entity_poly.pdbx_strand_id
1 'polypeptide(L)'
;MKFASTETYIATEELQMAVNAAVILERPLLIKGEPGTGKTMLAEEIASSLGLKIITWYVKSTTKAQQGLYEYDAVSRLRDSQLGDDRVHDINNYIEKGKLWEAFDTEEKVVLLIDEIDKADIEFPNDLLLELDKMEFHVYE
;
A
#
# COMPACT_ATOMS: atom_id res chain seq x y z
N MET A 1 17.49 -12.01 -2.26
CA MET A 1 17.45 -10.83 -1.37
C MET A 1 17.32 -11.34 0.06
N LYS A 2 18.18 -10.90 0.99
CA LYS A 2 18.09 -11.27 2.41
C LYS A 2 18.24 -10.02 3.27
N PHE A 3 17.29 -9.82 4.18
CA PHE A 3 17.33 -8.82 5.24
C PHE A 3 18.14 -9.37 6.43
N ALA A 4 18.98 -8.50 6.99
CA ALA A 4 19.76 -8.71 8.20
C ALA A 4 19.74 -7.41 9.02
N SER A 5 20.19 -7.45 10.27
CA SER A 5 20.37 -6.24 11.07
C SER A 5 21.21 -5.21 10.33
N THR A 6 20.84 -3.95 10.44
CA THR A 6 21.53 -2.79 9.86
C THR A 6 22.26 -2.02 10.96
N GLU A 7 22.98 -0.96 10.60
CA GLU A 7 23.63 -0.07 11.59
C GLU A 7 22.61 0.63 12.49
N THR A 8 21.39 0.83 12.00
CA THR A 8 20.31 1.60 12.63
C THR A 8 19.18 0.72 13.17
N TYR A 9 19.11 -0.56 12.79
CA TYR A 9 18.05 -1.47 13.21
C TYR A 9 18.57 -2.88 13.54
N ILE A 10 18.45 -3.27 14.81
CA ILE A 10 18.84 -4.60 15.28
C ILE A 10 17.62 -5.52 15.22
N ALA A 11 17.60 -6.42 14.24
CA ALA A 11 16.54 -7.41 14.08
C ALA A 11 16.91 -8.73 14.78
N THR A 12 15.96 -9.32 15.49
CA THR A 12 16.10 -10.68 16.05
C THR A 12 16.14 -11.71 14.93
N GLU A 13 16.72 -12.89 15.19
CA GLU A 13 16.75 -13.99 14.20
C GLU A 13 15.35 -14.38 13.72
N GLU A 14 14.37 -14.40 14.62
CA GLU A 14 12.96 -14.68 14.30
C GLU A 14 12.38 -13.63 13.34
N LEU A 15 12.63 -12.34 13.60
CA LEU A 15 12.16 -11.26 12.75
C LEU A 15 12.83 -11.30 11.37
N GLN A 16 14.15 -11.53 11.34
CA GLN A 16 14.88 -11.70 10.08
C GLN A 16 14.31 -12.88 9.28
N MET A 17 14.01 -14.00 9.93
CA MET A 17 13.43 -15.17 9.27
C MET A 17 12.05 -14.86 8.69
N ALA A 18 11.18 -14.19 9.45
CA ALA A 18 9.84 -13.80 8.99
C ALA A 18 9.89 -12.86 7.79
N VAL A 19 10.74 -11.83 7.85
CA VAL A 19 10.95 -10.88 6.74
C VAL A 19 11.50 -11.59 5.51
N ASN A 20 12.52 -12.43 5.68
CA ASN A 20 13.11 -13.16 4.57
C ASN A 20 12.13 -14.14 3.92
N ALA A 21 11.30 -14.82 4.71
CA ALA A 21 10.25 -15.69 4.20
C ALA A 21 9.22 -14.89 3.38
N ALA A 22 8.76 -13.74 3.88
CA ALA A 22 7.81 -12.88 3.18
C ALA A 22 8.37 -12.36 1.85
N VAL A 23 9.63 -11.92 1.83
CA VAL A 23 10.30 -11.42 0.61
C VAL A 23 10.48 -12.52 -0.45
N ILE A 24 10.81 -13.75 -0.02
CA ILE A 24 11.01 -14.91 -0.92
C ILE A 24 9.68 -15.43 -1.46
N LEU A 25 8.65 -15.51 -0.61
CA LEU A 25 7.34 -16.03 -0.98
C LEU A 25 6.46 -14.98 -1.67
N GLU A 26 6.91 -13.72 -1.68
CA GLU A 26 6.15 -12.57 -2.17
C GLU A 26 4.77 -12.53 -1.51
N ARG A 27 4.76 -12.68 -0.19
CA ARG A 27 3.54 -12.65 0.62
C ARG A 27 3.55 -11.45 1.57
N PRO A 28 2.38 -10.82 1.80
CA PRO A 28 2.25 -9.76 2.79
C PRO A 28 2.73 -10.21 4.17
N LEU A 29 3.41 -9.32 4.90
CA LEU A 29 3.89 -9.55 6.26
C LEU A 29 3.16 -8.61 7.23
N LEU A 30 2.36 -9.19 8.13
CA LEU A 30 1.72 -8.43 9.20
C LEU A 30 2.65 -8.37 10.42
N ILE A 31 3.03 -7.16 10.81
CA ILE A 31 3.87 -6.93 11.99
C ILE A 31 2.99 -6.40 13.13
N LYS A 32 3.04 -7.07 14.29
CA LYS A 32 2.37 -6.65 15.52
C LYS A 32 3.40 -6.35 16.61
N GLY A 33 3.13 -5.33 17.41
CA GLY A 33 3.94 -4.97 18.57
C GLY A 33 3.47 -3.68 19.21
N GLU A 34 3.97 -3.39 20.40
CA GLU A 34 3.65 -2.15 21.14
C GLU A 34 4.02 -0.89 20.33
N PRO A 35 3.38 0.25 20.56
CA PRO A 35 3.80 1.53 19.99
C PRO A 35 5.28 1.82 20.29
N GLY A 36 6.01 2.37 19.32
CA GLY A 36 7.43 2.72 19.49
C GLY A 36 8.44 1.57 19.34
N THR A 37 8.01 0.36 18.96
CA THR A 37 8.89 -0.81 18.74
C THR A 37 9.60 -0.84 17.38
N GLY A 38 9.52 0.25 16.60
CA GLY A 38 10.22 0.37 15.32
C GLY A 38 9.57 -0.37 14.14
N LYS A 39 8.25 -0.59 14.17
CA LYS A 39 7.51 -1.25 13.06
C LYS A 39 7.62 -0.51 11.72
N THR A 40 7.39 0.79 11.74
CA THR A 40 7.55 1.68 10.56
C THR A 40 9.00 1.66 10.08
N MET A 41 9.95 1.82 11.01
CA MET A 41 11.39 1.80 10.71
C MET A 41 11.84 0.47 10.08
N LEU A 42 11.28 -0.66 10.52
CA LEU A 42 11.58 -1.96 9.90
C LEU A 42 11.32 -1.94 8.38
N ALA A 43 10.21 -1.38 7.93
CA ALA A 43 9.90 -1.31 6.50
C ALA A 43 10.88 -0.41 5.73
N GLU A 44 11.27 0.72 6.32
CA GLU A 44 12.28 1.63 5.77
C GLU A 44 13.65 0.95 5.64
N GLU A 45 14.05 0.18 6.65
CA GLU A 45 15.30 -0.57 6.70
C GLU A 45 15.31 -1.76 5.73
N ILE A 46 14.17 -2.44 5.56
CA ILE A 46 14.00 -3.46 4.52
C ILE A 46 14.15 -2.84 3.14
N ALA A 47 13.48 -1.73 2.86
CA ALA A 47 13.56 -1.05 1.58
C ALA A 47 15.01 -0.60 1.28
N SER A 48 15.64 0.06 2.24
CA SER A 48 17.03 0.53 2.14
C SER A 48 18.03 -0.62 1.92
N SER A 49 17.97 -1.66 2.75
CA SER A 49 18.90 -2.81 2.68
C SER A 49 18.75 -3.64 1.41
N LEU A 50 17.55 -3.69 0.84
CA LEU A 50 17.27 -4.40 -0.41
C LEU A 50 17.37 -3.50 -1.65
N GLY A 51 17.62 -2.21 -1.49
CA GLY A 51 17.69 -1.24 -2.59
C GLY A 51 16.35 -1.04 -3.31
N LEU A 52 15.23 -1.18 -2.59
CA LEU A 52 13.88 -1.05 -3.12
C LEU A 52 13.29 0.32 -2.77
N LYS A 53 12.38 0.82 -3.61
CA LYS A 53 11.57 2.00 -3.26
C LYS A 53 10.55 1.61 -2.20
N ILE A 54 10.26 2.54 -1.30
CA ILE A 54 9.17 2.41 -0.33
C ILE A 54 7.99 3.30 -0.74
N ILE A 55 6.80 2.71 -0.73
CA ILE A 55 5.53 3.42 -0.87
C ILE A 55 4.85 3.32 0.49
N THR A 56 4.51 4.45 1.09
CA THR A 56 3.87 4.49 2.40
C THR A 56 2.43 4.94 2.26
N TRP A 57 1.51 4.13 2.77
CA TRP A 57 0.10 4.46 2.91
C TRP A 57 -0.25 4.56 4.39
N TYR A 58 -0.44 5.80 4.85
CA TYR A 58 -0.79 6.07 6.25
C TYR A 58 -2.30 6.04 6.44
N VAL A 59 -2.79 5.02 7.16
CA VAL A 59 -4.21 4.79 7.38
C VAL A 59 -4.72 5.69 8.52
N LYS A 60 -5.91 6.26 8.34
CA LYS A 60 -6.63 7.06 9.33
C LYS A 60 -7.98 6.40 9.63
N SER A 61 -8.65 6.86 10.69
CA SER A 61 -9.99 6.36 11.06
C SER A 61 -11.08 6.60 10.02
N THR A 62 -10.85 7.53 9.10
CA THR A 62 -11.76 7.81 7.99
C THR A 62 -11.33 7.16 6.68
N THR A 63 -10.20 6.45 6.67
CA THR A 63 -9.67 5.82 5.46
C THR A 63 -10.48 4.58 5.12
N LYS A 64 -10.87 4.46 3.85
CA LYS A 64 -11.53 3.26 3.30
C LYS A 64 -10.54 2.47 2.44
N ALA A 65 -10.71 1.15 2.40
CA ALA A 65 -9.88 0.25 1.59
C ALA A 65 -9.85 0.68 0.11
N GLN A 66 -11.02 1.08 -0.43
CA GLN A 66 -11.17 1.61 -1.77
C GLN A 66 -10.20 2.74 -2.11
N GLN A 67 -9.87 3.63 -1.16
CA GLN A 67 -8.94 4.75 -1.39
C GLN A 67 -7.49 4.28 -1.60
N GLY A 68 -7.16 3.09 -1.13
CA GLY A 68 -5.89 2.43 -1.47
C GLY A 68 -5.85 1.93 -2.90
N LEU A 69 -7.02 1.56 -3.45
CA LEU A 69 -7.17 1.10 -4.83
C LEU A 69 -7.23 2.31 -5.76
N TYR A 70 -8.32 3.06 -5.73
CA TYR A 70 -8.52 4.28 -6.52
C TYR A 70 -9.66 5.13 -5.98
N GLU A 71 -9.61 6.42 -6.31
CA GLU A 71 -10.71 7.36 -6.10
C GLU A 71 -11.25 7.84 -7.45
N TYR A 72 -12.57 8.08 -7.49
CA TYR A 72 -13.24 8.59 -8.68
C TYR A 72 -13.71 10.03 -8.44
N ASP A 73 -13.12 10.97 -9.16
CA ASP A 73 -13.45 12.41 -9.08
C ASP A 73 -14.71 12.74 -9.88
N ALA A 74 -15.85 12.34 -9.32
CA ALA A 74 -17.16 12.66 -9.84
C ALA A 74 -17.42 14.18 -9.93
N VAL A 75 -16.78 14.98 -9.08
CA VAL A 75 -17.01 16.43 -9.02
C VAL A 75 -16.36 17.13 -10.21
N SER A 76 -15.10 16.81 -10.51
CA SER A 76 -14.44 17.33 -11.71
C SER A 76 -15.12 16.85 -12.98
N ARG A 77 -15.58 15.59 -13.03
CA ARG A 77 -16.32 15.10 -14.20
C ARG A 77 -17.63 15.85 -14.41
N LEU A 78 -18.39 16.10 -13.33
CA LEU A 78 -19.64 16.87 -13.41
C LEU A 78 -19.39 18.30 -13.90
N ARG A 79 -18.36 18.96 -13.36
CA ARG A 79 -17.97 20.32 -13.78
C ARG A 79 -17.60 20.36 -15.26
N ASP A 80 -16.74 19.45 -15.71
CA ASP A 80 -16.28 19.39 -17.09
C ASP A 80 -17.44 19.04 -18.05
N SER A 81 -18.40 18.23 -17.60
CA SER A 81 -19.62 17.92 -18.36
C SER A 81 -20.51 19.14 -18.56
N GLN A 82 -20.63 20.01 -17.56
CA GLN A 82 -21.37 21.27 -17.67
C GLN A 82 -20.70 22.27 -18.60
N LEU A 83 -19.38 22.20 -18.75
CA LEU A 83 -18.59 23.07 -19.61
C LEU A 83 -18.49 22.56 -21.06
N GLY A 84 -18.99 21.35 -21.34
CA GLY A 84 -18.93 20.74 -22.67
C GLY A 84 -17.52 20.30 -23.06
N ASP A 85 -16.70 19.90 -22.09
CA ASP A 85 -15.34 19.41 -22.30
C ASP A 85 -15.34 17.94 -22.78
N ASP A 86 -14.66 17.64 -23.88
CA ASP A 86 -14.61 16.29 -24.47
C ASP A 86 -13.95 15.26 -23.55
N ARG A 87 -13.16 15.69 -22.55
CA ARG A 87 -12.50 14.79 -21.57
C ARG A 87 -13.49 13.91 -20.79
N VAL A 88 -14.76 14.31 -20.68
CA VAL A 88 -15.80 13.56 -19.95
C VAL A 88 -16.16 12.21 -20.56
N HIS A 89 -15.80 11.99 -21.82
CA HIS A 89 -16.03 10.74 -22.54
C HIS A 89 -15.07 9.62 -22.15
N ASP A 90 -13.92 9.96 -21.55
CA ASP A 90 -12.94 9.01 -21.04
C ASP A 90 -12.90 9.08 -19.50
N ILE A 91 -13.36 8.01 -18.86
CA ILE A 91 -13.45 7.95 -17.40
C ILE A 91 -12.08 7.94 -16.72
N ASN A 92 -11.03 7.49 -17.42
CA ASN A 92 -9.66 7.44 -16.89
C ASN A 92 -9.14 8.84 -16.51
N ASN A 93 -9.69 9.90 -17.10
CA ASN A 93 -9.37 11.28 -16.73
C ASN A 93 -9.82 11.67 -15.31
N TYR A 94 -10.65 10.84 -14.67
CA TYR A 94 -11.26 11.11 -13.37
C TYR A 94 -10.95 10.00 -12.35
N ILE A 95 -10.02 9.10 -12.66
CA ILE A 95 -9.57 8.04 -11.75
C ILE A 95 -8.22 8.45 -11.18
N GLU A 96 -8.16 8.61 -9.87
CA GLU A 96 -6.94 8.86 -9.12
C GLU A 96 -6.44 7.54 -8.54
N LYS A 97 -5.20 7.17 -8.87
CA LYS A 97 -4.57 5.93 -8.38
C LYS A 97 -4.31 6.02 -6.88
N GLY A 98 -4.77 5.02 -6.14
CA GLY A 98 -4.43 4.87 -4.73
C GLY A 98 -3.04 4.26 -4.53
N LYS A 99 -2.58 4.20 -3.27
CA LYS A 99 -1.22 3.72 -2.94
C LYS A 99 -1.01 2.22 -3.21
N LEU A 100 -2.04 1.40 -3.09
CA LEU A 100 -1.98 0.00 -3.46
C LEU A 100 -1.86 -0.14 -4.97
N TRP A 101 -2.60 0.66 -5.75
CA TRP A 101 -2.44 0.71 -7.20
C TRP A 101 -1.01 1.09 -7.58
N GLU A 102 -0.48 2.20 -7.06
CA GLU A 102 0.90 2.62 -7.33
C GLU A 102 1.92 1.49 -7.09
N ALA A 103 1.70 0.68 -6.04
CA ALA A 103 2.55 -0.45 -5.69
C ALA A 103 2.37 -1.69 -6.58
N PHE A 104 1.18 -1.91 -7.14
CA PHE A 104 0.89 -3.05 -8.02
C PHE A 104 1.24 -2.78 -9.50
N ASP A 105 1.18 -1.52 -9.91
CA ASP A 105 1.38 -1.08 -11.31
C ASP A 105 2.84 -0.76 -11.66
N THR A 106 3.74 -0.75 -10.66
CA THR A 106 5.17 -0.52 -10.87
C THR A 106 5.85 -1.75 -11.48
N GLU A 107 6.72 -1.51 -12.47
CA GLU A 107 7.59 -2.57 -13.06
C GLU A 107 8.73 -2.99 -12.11
N GLU A 108 9.07 -2.13 -11.16
CA GLU A 108 10.11 -2.39 -10.15
C GLU A 108 9.49 -2.99 -8.89
N LYS A 109 10.21 -3.91 -8.23
CA LYS A 109 9.82 -4.42 -6.90
C LYS A 109 9.91 -3.29 -5.87
N VAL A 110 8.85 -3.14 -5.08
CA VAL A 110 8.75 -2.09 -4.05
C VAL A 110 8.36 -2.69 -2.71
N VAL A 111 8.60 -1.93 -1.64
CA VAL A 111 8.04 -2.17 -0.32
C VAL A 111 6.82 -1.28 -0.16
N LEU A 112 5.63 -1.87 -0.01
CA LEU A 112 4.44 -1.14 0.40
C LEU A 112 4.27 -1.25 1.91
N LEU A 113 4.34 -0.12 2.60
CA LEU A 113 4.01 -0.01 4.02
C LEU A 113 2.58 0.52 4.17
N ILE A 114 1.69 -0.32 4.71
CA ILE A 114 0.36 0.11 5.18
C ILE A 114 0.48 0.35 6.69
N ASP A 115 0.64 1.61 7.08
CA ASP A 115 0.87 1.98 8.48
C ASP A 115 -0.43 2.35 9.20
N GLU A 116 -0.47 2.15 10.51
CA GLU A 116 -1.62 2.45 11.38
C GLU A 116 -2.93 1.78 10.91
N ILE A 117 -2.84 0.57 10.34
CA ILE A 117 -4.01 -0.20 9.87
C ILE A 117 -5.04 -0.45 11.01
N ASP A 118 -4.61 -0.46 12.26
CA ASP A 118 -5.47 -0.60 13.44
C ASP A 118 -6.36 0.62 13.71
N LYS A 119 -6.08 1.77 13.07
CA LYS A 119 -6.87 3.00 13.23
C LYS A 119 -8.12 3.03 12.35
N ALA A 120 -8.16 2.25 11.27
CA ALA A 120 -9.29 2.24 10.36
C ALA A 120 -10.55 1.59 10.96
N ASP A 121 -11.62 1.65 10.19
CA ASP A 121 -12.83 0.87 10.45
C ASP A 121 -12.50 -0.63 10.56
N ILE A 122 -13.28 -1.37 11.34
CA ILE A 122 -13.06 -2.80 11.60
C ILE A 122 -13.13 -3.65 10.32
N GLU A 123 -13.86 -3.19 9.30
CA GLU A 123 -13.95 -3.87 8.01
C GLU A 123 -12.76 -3.60 7.09
N PHE A 124 -11.97 -2.55 7.34
CA PHE A 124 -10.88 -2.13 6.45
C PHE A 124 -9.87 -3.24 6.13
N PRO A 125 -9.38 -4.06 7.09
CA PRO A 125 -8.47 -5.15 6.76
C PRO A 125 -9.14 -6.25 5.92
N ASN A 126 -10.43 -6.52 6.18
CA ASN A 126 -11.19 -7.53 5.45
C ASN A 126 -11.41 -7.11 3.98
N ASP A 127 -11.70 -5.83 3.78
CA ASP A 127 -11.93 -5.21 2.47
C ASP A 127 -10.68 -5.19 1.58
N LEU A 128 -9.49 -5.52 2.10
CA LEU A 128 -8.23 -5.62 1.34
C LEU A 128 -7.75 -7.08 1.16
N LEU A 129 -8.46 -8.07 1.73
CA LEU A 129 -7.96 -9.45 1.77
C LEU A 129 -7.79 -10.04 0.37
N LEU A 130 -8.75 -9.81 -0.52
CA LEU A 130 -8.72 -10.37 -1.87
C LEU A 130 -7.59 -9.74 -2.68
N GLU A 131 -7.47 -8.43 -2.61
CA GLU A 131 -6.52 -7.61 -3.35
C GLU A 131 -5.09 -7.91 -2.91
N LEU A 132 -4.85 -8.11 -1.61
CA LEU A 132 -3.54 -8.49 -1.08
C LEU A 132 -3.20 -9.97 -1.31
N ASP A 133 -4.18 -10.88 -1.38
CA ASP A 133 -3.92 -12.29 -1.69
C ASP A 133 -3.64 -12.52 -3.18
N LYS A 134 -4.40 -11.85 -4.05
CA LYS A 134 -4.26 -11.97 -5.50
C LYS A 134 -3.26 -11.01 -6.12
N MET A 135 -2.89 -9.94 -5.40
CA MET A 135 -2.10 -8.82 -5.93
C MET A 135 -2.71 -8.21 -7.19
N GLU A 136 -4.03 -8.17 -7.25
CA GLU A 136 -4.79 -7.61 -8.36
C GLU A 136 -6.12 -7.04 -7.82
N PHE A 137 -6.69 -6.09 -8.55
CA PHE A 137 -8.04 -5.59 -8.29
C PHE A 137 -8.67 -5.09 -9.59
N HIS A 138 -9.99 -4.90 -9.55
CA HIS A 138 -10.74 -4.37 -10.69
C HIS A 138 -11.03 -2.88 -10.53
N VAL A 139 -10.89 -2.16 -11.63
CA VAL A 139 -11.30 -0.76 -11.74
C VAL A 139 -12.67 -0.76 -12.40
N TYR A 140 -13.68 -0.34 -11.64
CA TYR A 140 -15.05 -0.25 -12.15
C TYR A 140 -15.22 1.07 -12.92
N GLU A 141 -15.40 0.96 -14.23
CA GLU A 141 -15.73 2.06 -15.16
C GLU A 141 -17.25 2.31 -15.29
#